data_AF-A0A511MBE7-F1
#
_entry.id   AF-A0A511MBE7-F1
#
_cell.length_a   1.000
_cell.length_b   1.000
_cell.length_c   1.000
_cell.angle_alpha   90.00
_cell.angle_beta   90.00
_cell.angle_gamma   90.00
#
_symmetry.space_group_name_H-M   'P 1'
#
loop_
_entity.id
_entity.type
_entity.pdbx_description
1 polymer ?
#
loop_
_entity_poly.entity_id
_entity_poly.type
_entity_poly.pdbx_seq_one_letter_code
_entity_poly.pdbx_strand_id
1 'polypeptide(L)'
;MSGFEVEISQLKEAAKAAGSAATQARAVDPGNGLTGLAAALPGGEAAKKAPTLVTTFNDRAKGWADEIGGWGDLVTAAAKLYAENEVEAERAFG
;
A
#
# COMPACT_ATOMS: atom_id res chain seq x y z
N MET A 1 19.07 3.79 26.32
CA MET A 1 17.85 3.94 25.52
C MET A 1 17.88 5.37 25.03
N SER A 2 18.16 5.58 23.74
CA SER A 2 18.11 6.92 23.15
C SER A 2 16.67 7.43 23.19
N GLY A 3 16.50 8.74 23.08
CA GLY A 3 15.20 9.39 23.24
C GLY A 3 14.16 8.96 22.21
N PHE A 4 14.56 8.48 21.01
CA PHE A 4 13.64 8.17 19.91
C PHE A 4 13.74 6.74 19.36
N GLU A 5 14.53 5.84 19.97
CA GLU A 5 14.69 4.46 19.48
C GLU A 5 13.34 3.72 19.37
N VAL A 6 12.42 3.98 20.30
CA VAL A 6 11.08 3.38 20.34
C VAL A 6 10.23 3.90 19.18
N GLU A 7 10.22 5.21 18.97
CA GLU A 7 9.48 5.89 17.91
C GLU A 7 9.99 5.49 16.53
N ILE A 8 11.32 5.41 16.34
CA ILE A 8 11.95 4.91 15.11
C ILE A 8 11.53 3.47 14.84
N SER A 9 11.46 2.64 15.87
CA SER A 9 11.02 1.24 15.74
C SER A 9 9.53 1.15 15.37
N GLN A 10 8.68 2.00 15.95
CA GLN A 10 7.26 2.08 15.58
C GLN A 10 7.06 2.52 14.12
N LEU A 11 7.85 3.49 13.63
CA LEU A 11 7.82 3.90 12.23
C LEU A 11 8.19 2.74 11.29
N LYS A 12 9.23 1.97 11.64
CA LYS A 12 9.65 0.80 10.85
C LYS A 12 8.56 -0.27 10.78
N GLU A 13 7.89 -0.58 11.89
CA GLU A 13 6.79 -1.54 11.88
C GLU A 13 5.57 -1.02 11.10
N ALA A 14 5.26 0.28 11.20
CA ALA A 14 4.21 0.89 10.40
C ALA A 14 4.48 0.80 8.89
N ALA A 15 5.71 1.11 8.47
CA ALA A 15 6.13 0.96 7.08
C ALA A 15 6.03 -0.49 6.57
N LYS A 16 6.45 -1.45 7.39
CA LYS A 16 6.34 -2.89 7.09
C LYS A 16 4.89 -3.33 6.96
N ALA A 17 4.00 -2.86 7.84
CA ALA A 17 2.58 -3.15 7.76
C ALA A 17 1.96 -2.59 6.47
N ALA A 18 2.36 -1.37 6.06
CA ALA A 18 1.94 -0.80 4.78
C ALA A 18 2.46 -1.57 3.57
N GLY A 19 3.72 -2.01 3.57
CA GLY A 19 4.27 -2.86 2.52
C GLY A 19 3.54 -4.20 2.39
N SER A 20 3.15 -4.79 3.53
CA SER A 20 2.30 -5.99 3.57
C SER A 20 0.91 -5.72 2.98
N ALA A 21 0.27 -4.62 3.39
CA ALA A 21 -1.02 -4.21 2.85
C ALA A 21 -0.97 -3.98 1.33
N ALA A 22 0.04 -3.28 0.83
CA ALA A 22 0.26 -3.07 -0.59
C ALA A 22 0.42 -4.40 -1.35
N THR A 23 1.18 -5.35 -0.79
CA THR A 23 1.38 -6.66 -1.40
C THR A 23 0.08 -7.46 -1.48
N GLN A 24 -0.69 -7.47 -0.38
CA GLN A 24 -1.99 -8.13 -0.35
C GLN A 24 -2.96 -7.48 -1.31
N ALA A 25 -2.99 -6.15 -1.40
CA ALA A 25 -3.80 -5.38 -2.32
C ALA A 25 -3.57 -5.78 -3.79
N ARG A 26 -2.29 -5.86 -4.20
CA ARG A 26 -1.89 -6.23 -5.58
C ARG A 26 -2.26 -7.66 -5.94
N ALA A 27 -2.40 -8.54 -4.95
CA ALA A 27 -2.79 -9.92 -5.17
C ALA A 27 -4.31 -10.09 -5.40
N VAL A 28 -5.12 -9.06 -5.17
CA VAL A 28 -6.57 -9.13 -5.37
C VAL A 28 -6.96 -8.52 -6.70
N ASP A 29 -7.67 -9.29 -7.52
CA ASP A 29 -8.35 -8.82 -8.74
C ASP A 29 -9.87 -8.81 -8.53
N PRO A 30 -10.42 -7.79 -7.83
CA PRO A 30 -11.84 -7.73 -7.48
C PRO A 30 -12.77 -7.73 -8.71
N GLY A 31 -12.27 -7.32 -9.87
CA GLY A 31 -12.97 -7.38 -11.14
C GLY A 31 -13.22 -8.81 -11.63
N ASN A 32 -12.43 -9.82 -11.22
CA ASN A 32 -12.56 -11.18 -11.75
C ASN A 32 -13.95 -11.80 -11.50
N GLY A 33 -14.58 -11.50 -10.37
CA GLY A 33 -15.94 -11.97 -10.06
C GLY A 33 -17.03 -11.45 -11.00
N LEU A 34 -16.76 -10.35 -11.72
CA LEU A 34 -17.69 -9.71 -12.65
C LEU A 34 -17.63 -10.30 -14.07
N THR A 35 -16.63 -11.12 -14.37
CA THR A 35 -16.54 -11.81 -15.67
C THR A 35 -17.72 -12.77 -15.87
N GLY A 36 -18.23 -13.39 -14.79
CA GLY A 36 -19.41 -14.25 -14.81
C GLY A 36 -20.72 -13.52 -15.13
N LEU A 37 -20.82 -12.22 -14.83
CA LEU A 37 -22.02 -11.41 -15.14
C LEU A 37 -22.23 -11.26 -16.65
N ALA A 38 -21.15 -11.06 -17.41
CA ALA A 38 -21.23 -10.95 -18.86
C ALA A 38 -21.68 -12.26 -19.52
N ALA A 39 -21.25 -13.40 -18.98
CA ALA A 39 -21.65 -14.73 -19.44
C ALA A 39 -23.10 -15.07 -19.07
N ALA A 40 -23.57 -14.61 -17.90
CA ALA A 40 -24.92 -14.91 -17.39
C ALA A 40 -26.04 -14.11 -18.09
N LEU A 41 -25.73 -12.94 -18.67
CA LEU A 41 -26.72 -12.06 -19.31
C LEU A 41 -26.32 -11.63 -20.74
N PRO A 42 -26.20 -12.55 -21.71
CA PRO A 42 -25.78 -12.22 -23.07
C PRO A 42 -26.69 -11.16 -23.69
N GLY A 43 -26.10 -10.09 -24.22
CA GLY A 43 -26.84 -9.00 -24.89
C GLY A 43 -27.52 -7.99 -23.96
N GLY A 44 -27.54 -8.20 -22.65
CA GLY A 44 -28.06 -7.24 -21.68
C GLY A 44 -27.15 -6.02 -21.52
N GLU A 45 -27.73 -4.85 -21.22
CA GLU A 45 -26.96 -3.63 -20.93
C GLU A 45 -25.95 -3.83 -19.78
N ALA A 46 -26.30 -4.66 -18.79
CA ALA A 46 -25.39 -5.02 -17.69
C ALA A 46 -24.13 -5.74 -18.19
N ALA A 47 -24.27 -6.67 -19.14
CA ALA A 47 -23.13 -7.37 -19.73
C ALA A 47 -22.23 -6.43 -20.53
N LYS A 48 -22.80 -5.40 -21.18
CA LYS A 48 -22.02 -4.37 -21.90
C LYS A 48 -21.17 -3.50 -20.97
N LYS A 49 -21.63 -3.27 -19.74
CA LYS A 49 -20.92 -2.45 -18.74
C LYS A 49 -19.95 -3.25 -17.86
N ALA A 50 -20.10 -4.58 -17.81
CA ALA A 50 -19.27 -5.44 -16.98
C ALA A 50 -17.76 -5.27 -17.23
N PRO A 51 -17.23 -5.19 -18.48
CA PRO A 51 -15.81 -4.97 -18.70
C PRO A 51 -15.28 -3.65 -18.11
N THR A 52 -16.04 -2.56 -18.23
CA THR A 52 -15.66 -1.28 -17.61
C THR A 52 -15.60 -1.39 -16.09
N LEU A 53 -16.52 -2.12 -15.48
CA LEU A 53 -16.55 -2.32 -14.03
C LEU A 53 -15.37 -3.18 -13.55
N VAL A 54 -15.04 -4.25 -14.30
CA VAL A 54 -13.84 -5.08 -14.07
C VAL A 54 -12.58 -4.21 -14.04
N THR A 55 -12.37 -3.41 -15.09
CA THR A 55 -11.22 -2.51 -15.19
C THR A 55 -11.19 -1.52 -14.04
N THR A 56 -12.33 -0.86 -13.77
CA THR A 56 -12.43 0.16 -12.70
C THR A 56 -12.05 -0.41 -11.33
N PHE A 57 -12.54 -1.61 -11.01
CA PHE A 57 -12.27 -2.23 -9.71
C PHE A 57 -10.81 -2.67 -9.58
N ASN A 58 -10.25 -3.27 -10.64
CA ASN A 58 -8.85 -3.69 -10.64
C ASN A 58 -7.91 -2.48 -10.58
N ASP A 59 -8.20 -1.40 -11.31
CA ASP A 59 -7.40 -0.18 -11.29
C ASP A 59 -7.48 0.52 -9.94
N ARG A 60 -8.66 0.51 -9.29
CA ARG A 60 -8.80 1.07 -7.93
C ARG A 60 -7.98 0.28 -6.91
N ALA A 61 -7.98 -1.05 -6.99
CA ALA A 61 -7.18 -1.90 -6.11
C ALA A 61 -5.68 -1.64 -6.28
N LYS A 62 -5.21 -1.54 -7.54
CA LYS A 62 -3.81 -1.20 -7.86
C LYS A 62 -3.43 0.19 -7.36
N GLY A 63 -4.26 1.20 -7.61
CA GLY A 63 -4.03 2.57 -7.16
C GLY A 63 -3.89 2.65 -5.64
N TRP A 64 -4.77 1.99 -4.89
CA TRP A 64 -4.65 1.92 -3.43
C TRP A 64 -3.35 1.22 -2.99
N ALA A 65 -2.97 0.13 -3.66
CA ALA A 65 -1.73 -0.59 -3.35
C ALA A 65 -0.48 0.28 -3.56
N ASP A 66 -0.46 1.09 -4.61
CA ASP A 66 0.63 1.99 -4.92
C ASP A 66 0.68 3.15 -3.92
N GLU A 67 -0.48 3.72 -3.55
CA GLU A 67 -0.59 4.75 -2.52
C GLU A 67 -0.05 4.27 -1.16
N ILE A 68 -0.50 3.10 -0.67
CA ILE A 68 -0.08 2.60 0.64
C ILE A 68 1.36 2.10 0.62
N GLY A 69 1.84 1.54 -0.50
CA GLY A 69 3.24 1.19 -0.69
C GLY A 69 4.15 2.42 -0.65
N GLY A 70 3.80 3.47 -1.40
CA GLY A 70 4.56 4.72 -1.41
C GLY A 70 4.57 5.43 -0.04
N TRP A 71 3.46 5.37 0.72
CA TRP A 71 3.46 5.83 2.10
C TRP A 71 4.45 5.04 2.97
N GLY A 72 4.49 3.71 2.85
CA GLY A 72 5.45 2.87 3.58
C GLY A 72 6.91 3.20 3.26
N ASP A 73 7.22 3.51 2.00
CA ASP A 73 8.55 3.93 1.58
C ASP A 73 8.95 5.28 2.21
N LEU A 74 8.02 6.25 2.23
CA LEU A 74 8.23 7.55 2.87
C LEU A 74 8.47 7.42 4.38
N VAL A 75 7.69 6.57 5.06
CA VAL A 75 7.86 6.31 6.50
C VAL A 75 9.20 5.62 6.78
N THR A 76 9.63 4.69 5.93
CA THR A 76 10.95 4.04 6.03
C THR A 76 12.08 5.06 5.88
N ALA A 77 11.97 5.95 4.88
CA ALA A 77 12.96 7.01 4.65
C ALA A 77 13.04 7.98 5.84
N ALA A 78 11.89 8.36 6.42
CA ALA A 78 11.84 9.20 7.60
C ALA A 78 12.48 8.51 8.82
N ALA A 79 12.16 7.23 9.07
CA ALA A 79 12.75 6.47 10.16
C ALA A 79 14.28 6.36 10.05
N LYS A 80 14.80 6.21 8.83
CA LYS A 80 16.24 6.21 8.57
C LYS A 80 16.88 7.56 8.89
N LEU A 81 16.27 8.66 8.41
CA LEU A 81 16.78 10.01 8.68
C LEU A 81 16.82 10.32 10.18
N TYR A 82 15.78 9.94 10.93
CA TYR A 82 15.77 10.12 12.39
C TYR A 82 16.88 9.32 13.07
N ALA A 83 17.11 8.07 12.67
CA ALA A 83 18.18 7.25 13.22
C ALA A 83 19.58 7.81 12.92
N GLU A 84 19.81 8.33 11.70
CA GLU A 84 21.08 8.96 11.33
C GLU A 84 21.32 10.24 12.15
N ASN A 85 20.29 11.07 12.30
CA ASN A 85 20.36 12.29 13.11
C ASN A 85 20.64 11.99 14.60
N GLU A 86 20.07 10.92 15.17
CA GLU A 86 20.38 10.50 16.54
C GLU A 86 21.86 10.13 16.70
N VAL A 87 22.40 9.33 15.78
CA VAL A 87 23.82 8.93 15.80
C VAL A 87 24.75 10.13 15.66
N GLU A 88 24.39 11.11 14.83
CA GLU A 88 25.15 12.35 14.70
C GLU A 88 25.09 13.20 15.98
N ALA A 89 23.91 13.32 16.60
CA ALA A 89 23.74 14.06 17.85
C ALA A 89 24.52 13.43 19.00
N GLU A 90 24.50 12.09 19.13
CA GLU A 90 25.31 11.36 20.11
C GLU A 90 26.81 11.59 19.90
N ARG A 91 27.29 11.61 18.64
CA ARG A 91 28.70 11.90 18.36
C ARG A 91 29.10 13.35 18.66
N ALA A 92 28.20 14.30 18.46
CA ALA A 92 28.48 15.73 18.61
C ALA A 92 28.38 16.22 20.06
N PHE A 93 27.52 15.59 20.87
CA PHE A 93 27.15 16.09 22.19
C PHE A 93 27.20 15.04 23.32
N GLY A 94 27.52 13.78 23.01
CA GLY A 94 27.64 12.68 23.97
C GLY A 94 29.03 12.51 24.57
#